data_AF-A0A7J2SWF9-F1
#
_entry.id   AF-A0A7J2SWF9-F1
#
_cell.length_a   1.000
_cell.length_b   1.000
_cell.length_c   1.000
_cell.angle_alpha   90.00
_cell.angle_beta   90.00
_cell.angle_gamma   90.00
#
_symmetry.space_group_name_H-M   'P 1'
#
loop_
_entity.id
_entity.type
_entity.pdbx_description
1 polymer ?
#
loop_
_entity_poly.entity_id
_entity_poly.type
_entity_poly.pdbx_seq_one_letter_code
_entity_poly.pdbx_strand_id
1 'polypeptide(L)' 'MIGWVVVARDRHGNVYEGRVVARHGRGNVFRVRFEPHLPGQMLGGLAEVRAPAQPPAQAAS' A
#
# COMPACT_ATOMS: atom_id res chain seq x y z
N MET A 1 -4.17 -4.35 8.73
CA MET A 1 -3.55 -3.62 7.61
C MET A 1 -2.52 -4.43 6.84
N ILE A 2 -1.93 -5.51 7.39
CA ILE A 2 -1.11 -6.41 6.55
C ILE A 2 -1.96 -6.91 5.37
N GLY A 3 -1.38 -6.89 4.16
CA GLY A 3 -2.07 -7.26 2.92
C GLY A 3 -2.90 -6.15 2.27
N TRP A 4 -3.00 -4.96 2.89
CA TRP A 4 -3.68 -3.80 2.31
C TRP A 4 -2.86 -3.20 1.17
N VAL A 5 -3.57 -2.60 0.21
CA VAL A 5 -2.98 -1.96 -0.96
C VAL A 5 -2.69 -0.50 -0.62
N VAL A 6 -1.52 -0.04 -1.03
CA VAL A 6 -1.08 1.34 -0.87
C VAL A 6 -0.78 1.90 -2.25
N VAL A 7 -1.40 3.03 -2.58
CA VAL A 7 -1.27 3.69 -3.87
C VAL A 7 -0.64 5.06 -3.65
N ALA A 8 0.52 5.28 -4.25
CA ALA A 8 1.18 6.58 -4.27
C ALA A 8 1.14 7.15 -5.68
N ARG A 9 0.92 8.46 -5.79
CA ARG A 9 0.91 9.19 -7.06
C ARG A 9 1.92 10.32 -7.00
N ASP A 10 2.75 10.44 -8.02
CA ASP A 10 3.64 11.59 -8.13
C ASP A 10 2.93 12.79 -8.80
N ARG A 11 3.62 13.93 -8.86
CA ARG A 11 3.13 15.17 -9.48
C ARG A 11 2.91 15.07 -11.00
N HIS A 12 3.50 14.07 -11.65
CA HIS A 12 3.39 13.83 -13.09
C HIS A 12 2.28 12.83 -13.42
N GLY A 13 1.62 12.26 -12.41
CA GLY A 13 0.54 11.28 -12.55
C GLY A 13 1.03 9.83 -12.58
N ASN A 14 2.32 9.56 -12.36
CA ASN A 14 2.81 8.19 -12.26
C ASN A 14 2.25 7.53 -11.00
N VAL A 15 1.76 6.29 -11.15
CA VAL A 15 1.12 5.53 -10.07
C VAL A 15 2.02 4.40 -9.63
N TYR A 16 2.23 4.30 -8.32
CA TYR A 16 3.01 3.24 -7.69
C TYR A 16 2.10 2.49 -6.73
N GLU A 17 1.87 1.21 -7.04
CA GLU A 17 1.11 0.32 -6.18
C GLU A 17 2.07 -0.51 -5.34
N GLY A 18 1.74 -0.64 -4.06
CA GLY A 18 2.47 -1.45 -3.12
C GLY A 18 1.55 -2.15 -2.15
N ARG A 19 2.09 -3.13 -1.45
CA ARG A 19 1.34 -3.90 -0.46
C ARG A 19 2.00 -3.80 0.91
N VAL A 20 1.19 -3.64 1.95
CA VAL A 20 1.68 -3.67 3.32
C VAL A 20 2.14 -5.09 3.66
N VAL A 21 3.44 -5.25 3.93
CA VAL A 21 4.05 -6.57 4.20
C VAL A 21 4.26 -6.83 5.69
N ALA A 22 4.50 -5.78 6.49
CA ALA A 22 4.79 -5.94 7.91
C ALA A 22 4.55 -4.64 8.69
N ARG A 23 4.38 -4.75 10.01
CA ARG A 23 4.49 -3.60 10.92
C ARG A 23 5.96 -3.30 11.20
N HIS A 24 6.32 -2.03 11.31
CA HIS A 24 7.65 -1.58 11.70
C HIS A 24 7.64 -1.08 13.15
N GLY A 25 8.37 -1.75 14.03
CA GLY A 25 8.48 -1.37 15.44
C GLY A 25 7.17 -1.55 16.23
N ARG A 26 7.02 -0.73 17.29
CA ARG A 26 5.89 -0.76 18.22
C ARG A 26 4.82 0.31 17.96
N GLY A 27 5.07 1.24 17.03
CA GLY A 27 4.16 2.34 16.68
C GLY A 27 3.25 2.03 15.49
N ASN A 28 2.68 3.09 14.91
CA ASN A 28 1.76 3.03 13.76
C ASN A 28 2.49 3.12 12.41
N VAL A 29 3.67 2.51 12.31
CA VAL A 29 4.49 2.51 11.09
C VAL A 29 4.42 1.14 10.43
N PHE A 30 4.29 1.12 9.11
CA PHE A 30 4.16 -0.11 8.32
C PHE A 30 5.20 -0.14 7.19
N ARG A 31 5.73 -1.32 6.90
CA ARG A 31 6.58 -1.58 5.74
C ARG A 31 5.68 -1.93 4.56
N VAL A 32 5.89 -1.23 3.46
CA VAL A 32 5.19 -1.45 2.19
C VAL A 32 6.24 -1.84 1.15
N ARG A 33 5.93 -2.86 0.35
CA ARG A 33 6.73 -3.21 -0.82
C ARG A 33 6.02 -2.68 -2.06
N PHE A 34 6.66 -1.74 -2.76
CA PHE A 34 6.18 -1.18 -4.02
C PHE A 34 6.86 -1.86 -5.20
N GLU A 35 6.10 -2.12 -6.25
CA GLU A 35 6.63 -2.59 -7.53
C GLU A 35 6.00 -1.76 -8.65
N PRO A 36 6.76 -0.90 -9.35
CA PRO A 36 8.19 -0.63 -9.18
C PRO A 36 8.55 0.06 -7.85
N HIS A 37 9.83 0.04 -7.47
CA HIS A 37 10.30 0.72 -6.26
C HIS A 37 9.94 2.21 -6.28
N LEU A 38 9.59 2.74 -5.11
CA LEU A 38 9.20 4.14 -4.97
C LEU A 38 10.43 5.06 -5.15
N PRO A 39 10.37 6.09 -6.01
CA PRO A 39 11.44 7.07 -6.13
C PRO A 39 11.67 7.86 -4.83
N GLY A 40 12.93 8.14 -4.49
CA GLY A 40 13.28 8.88 -3.27
C GLY A 40 12.65 10.27 -3.16
N GLN A 41 12.36 10.92 -4.30
CA GLN A 41 11.70 12.23 -4.36
C GLN A 41 10.26 12.23 -3.80
N MET A 42 9.66 11.06 -3.62
CA MET A 42 8.29 10.92 -3.10
C MET A 42 8.25 10.76 -1.57
N LEU A 43 9.40 10.72 -0.89
CA LEU A 43 9.45 10.65 0.57
C LEU A 43 8.75 11.88 1.20
N GLY A 44 7.92 11.64 2.22
CA GLY A 44 7.10 12.68 2.85
C GLY A 44 5.80 13.01 2.11
N GLY A 45 5.60 12.47 0.90
CA GLY A 45 4.34 12.58 0.17
C GLY A 45 3.21 11.75 0.79
N LEU A 46 1.98 12.08 0.42
CA LEU A 46 0.80 11.32 0.82
C LEU A 46 0.63 10.06 -0.04
N ALA A 47 0.11 9.00 0.56
CA ALA A 47 -0.30 7.78 -0.12
C ALA A 47 -1.69 7.36 0.36
N GLU A 48 -2.49 6.82 -0.55
CA GLU A 48 -3.81 6.28 -0.23
C GLU A 48 -3.67 4.82 0.23
N VAL A 49 -4.39 4.45 1.28
CA VAL A 49 -4.37 3.08 1.81
C VAL A 49 -5.77 2.48 1.67
N ARG A 50 -5.85 1.35 0.96
CA ARG A 50 -7.09 0.67 0.60
C ARG A 50 -7.13 -0.72 1.21
N ALA A 51 -8.26 -1.10 1.80
CA ALA A 51 -8.48 -2.47 2.25
C ALA A 51 -8.38 -3.43 1.04
N PRO A 52 -7.84 -4.64 1.21
CA PRO A 52 -7.88 -5.62 0.14
C PRO A 52 -9.34 -5.86 -0.22
N ALA A 53 -9.63 -6.04 -1.53
CA ALA A 53 -10.95 -6.46 -1.95
C ALA A 53 -11.32 -7.73 -1.17
N GLN A 54 -12.34 -7.64 -0.33
CA GLN A 54 -12.86 -8.80 0.36
C GLN A 54 -13.35 -9.76 -0.71
N PRO A 55 -12.85 -11.01 -0.79
CA PRO A 55 -13.40 -11.96 -1.74
C PRO A 55 -14.92 -12.02 -1.51
N PRO A 56 -15.73 -12.06 -2.58
CA PRO A 56 -17.18 -12.10 -2.43
C PRO A 56 -17.52 -13.22 -1.45
N ALA A 57 -18.27 -12.87 -0.41
CA ALA A 57 -18.76 -13.83 0.57
C ALA A 57 -19.79 -14.73 -0.13
N GLN A 58 -19.34 -15.70 -0.92
CA GLN A 58 -20.15 -16.70 -1.61
C GLN A 58 -19.22 -17.74 -2.28
N ALA A 59 -18.74 -18.67 -1.46
CA ALA A 59 -18.35 -20.02 -1.87
C ALA A 59 -18.37 -20.94 -0.63
N ALA A 60 -19.48 -20.91 0.10
CA ALA A 60 -19.85 -21.94 1.05
C ALA A 60 -21.24 -22.40 0.62
N SER A 61 -21.28 -23.50 -0.13
CA SER A 61 -22.47 -24.29 -0.44
C SER A 61 -22.03 -25.74 -0.41
#